data_AF-A0A9D1ZYW9-F1
#
_entry.id   AF-A0A9D1ZYW9-F1
#
_cell.length_a   1.000
_cell.length_b   1.000
_cell.length_c   1.000
_cell.angle_alpha   90.00
_cell.angle_beta   90.00
_cell.angle_gamma   90.00
#
_symmetry.space_group_name_H-M   'P 1'
#
loop_
_entity.id
_entity.type
_entity.pdbx_description
1 polymer ?
#
loop_
_entity_poly.entity_id
_entity_poly.type
_entity_poly.pdbx_seq_one_letter_code
_entity_poly.pdbx_strand_id
1 'polypeptide(L)'
;MKKLLMAAAAIALTATMAVSMAGCAAKERMKVIDVMLTGEEYAYAINKNKSEDWVKQVNDVLEKLVGSKPYNPELDATTDAVGVSYDYDGDGVEEENVTIKTLYDAEVADTEENDTIADNIGVAGTDFITSVDDIKSGERDQYFVVATNAEFAPWEDMDGNSFRGVDMHVAKIIAEAMGLKLCIVNMEFDVVIQNVNQGKADIGMAGLTYNPTRAEMVNFSTHYYGTTQRIAVRESDAHLFADCKNEADVRKVITEMGNINGGAADGQSGYAYLAGDTNFGEKFTGFPNVTTKGYPNISLAVQDLSVGKVRIVAADKDTLLDAVNSLNETIPVEEE
;
A
#
# COMPACT_ATOMS: atom_id res chain seq x y z
N MET A 1 -47.36 -43.23 -60.21
CA MET A 1 -48.64 -42.87 -59.58
C MET A 1 -48.46 -42.88 -58.06
N LYS A 2 -48.75 -41.75 -57.40
CA LYS A 2 -49.24 -41.56 -56.01
C LYS A 2 -48.50 -42.31 -54.87
N LYS A 3 -47.76 -41.58 -54.00
CA LYS A 3 -48.13 -41.14 -52.61
C LYS A 3 -48.20 -42.34 -51.62
N LEU A 4 -47.61 -42.39 -50.42
CA LEU A 4 -47.40 -41.38 -49.35
C LEU A 4 -46.56 -42.00 -48.17
N LEU A 5 -46.09 -41.15 -47.24
CA LEU A 5 -45.63 -41.36 -45.83
C LEU A 5 -44.22 -41.95 -45.57
N MET A 6 -43.23 -41.20 -45.06
CA MET A 6 -42.99 -40.53 -43.75
C MET A 6 -42.64 -41.44 -42.56
N ALA A 7 -41.43 -41.18 -42.00
CA ALA A 7 -41.01 -41.19 -40.58
C ALA A 7 -39.92 -42.21 -40.15
N ALA A 8 -39.07 -41.72 -39.23
CA ALA A 8 -38.02 -42.35 -38.40
C ALA A 8 -36.64 -42.55 -39.07
N ALA A 9 -35.49 -42.19 -38.49
CA ALA A 9 -35.14 -41.57 -37.21
C ALA A 9 -33.76 -40.90 -37.36
N ALA A 10 -33.60 -39.66 -36.90
CA ALA A 10 -32.29 -39.03 -36.75
C ALA A 10 -31.79 -39.29 -35.33
N ILE A 11 -30.77 -40.13 -35.20
CA ILE A 11 -30.07 -40.37 -33.93
C ILE A 11 -29.16 -39.16 -33.68
N ALA A 12 -29.55 -38.31 -32.74
CA ALA A 12 -28.69 -37.27 -32.20
C ALA A 12 -27.65 -37.93 -31.29
N LEU A 13 -26.39 -37.91 -31.71
CA LEU A 13 -25.26 -38.28 -30.87
C LEU A 13 -24.94 -37.07 -29.97
N THR A 14 -25.52 -37.02 -28.77
CA THR A 14 -25.13 -36.04 -27.75
C THR A 14 -23.79 -36.46 -27.16
N ALA A 15 -22.69 -35.93 -27.69
CA ALA A 15 -21.43 -35.88 -26.98
C ALA A 15 -21.57 -34.87 -25.84
N THR A 16 -21.84 -35.35 -24.63
CA THR A 16 -21.70 -34.56 -23.41
C THR A 16 -20.22 -34.25 -23.21
N MET A 17 -19.77 -33.10 -23.71
CA MET A 17 -18.61 -32.43 -23.13
C MET A 17 -19.01 -32.02 -21.71
N ALA A 18 -18.48 -32.73 -20.72
CA ALA A 18 -18.44 -32.23 -19.36
C ALA A 18 -17.48 -31.02 -19.36
N VAL A 19 -18.03 -29.84 -19.60
CA VAL A 19 -17.37 -28.60 -19.19
C VAL A 19 -17.39 -28.65 -17.67
N SER A 20 -16.23 -28.89 -17.07
CA SER A 20 -16.05 -28.63 -15.64
C SER A 20 -16.26 -27.14 -15.43
N MET A 21 -17.47 -26.75 -15.05
CA MET A 21 -17.70 -25.46 -14.43
C MET A 21 -16.97 -25.50 -13.08
N ALA A 22 -15.68 -25.20 -13.08
CA ALA A 22 -15.11 -24.51 -11.94
C ALA A 22 -15.91 -23.21 -11.87
N GLY A 23 -16.95 -23.20 -11.04
CA GLY A 23 -17.75 -22.00 -10.84
C GLY A 23 -16.81 -20.92 -10.38
N CYS A 24 -16.60 -19.88 -11.20
CA CYS A 24 -16.16 -18.62 -10.67
C CYS A 24 -17.20 -18.25 -9.62
N ALA A 25 -16.82 -18.31 -8.34
CA ALA A 25 -17.63 -17.72 -7.30
C ALA A 25 -17.91 -16.27 -7.72
N ALA A 26 -19.18 -15.84 -7.66
CA ALA A 26 -19.52 -14.47 -7.95
C ALA A 26 -18.73 -13.56 -7.01
N LYS A 27 -18.17 -12.47 -7.54
CA LYS A 27 -17.51 -11.46 -6.70
C LYS A 27 -18.56 -10.86 -5.77
N GLU A 28 -18.21 -10.75 -4.50
CA GLU A 28 -19.00 -10.09 -3.46
C GLU A 28 -18.28 -8.80 -3.04
N ARG A 29 -19.02 -7.75 -2.70
CA ARG A 29 -18.46 -6.54 -2.10
C ARG A 29 -17.82 -6.85 -0.76
N MET A 30 -16.86 -6.03 -0.37
CA MET A 30 -16.14 -6.15 0.91
C MET A 30 -16.36 -4.92 1.78
N LYS A 31 -16.17 -5.11 3.08
CA LYS A 31 -16.19 -4.04 4.08
C LYS A 31 -14.94 -4.07 4.93
N VAL A 32 -14.32 -2.91 5.11
CA VAL A 32 -13.28 -2.71 6.13
C VAL A 32 -13.95 -2.61 7.49
N ILE A 33 -13.47 -3.41 8.45
CA ILE A 33 -13.88 -3.35 9.85
C ILE A 33 -13.04 -2.25 10.51
N ASP A 34 -13.65 -1.09 10.68
CA ASP A 34 -12.97 0.09 11.23
C ASP A 34 -12.80 0.02 12.75
N VAL A 35 -11.85 -0.80 13.18
CA VAL A 35 -11.39 -0.94 14.57
C VAL A 35 -9.87 -0.94 14.57
N MET A 36 -9.25 -0.03 15.32
CA MET A 36 -7.80 0.00 15.47
C MET A 36 -7.27 -1.28 16.09
N LEU A 37 -6.47 -2.01 15.32
CA LEU A 37 -5.86 -3.25 15.78
C LEU A 37 -4.50 -2.94 16.43
N THR A 38 -3.62 -2.26 15.70
CA THR A 38 -2.23 -2.03 16.11
C THR A 38 -1.94 -0.53 16.27
N GLY A 39 -0.70 -0.10 16.08
CA GLY A 39 -0.18 1.23 16.37
C GLY A 39 1.31 1.28 16.02
N GLU A 40 1.58 1.41 14.72
CA GLU A 40 2.91 1.41 14.14
C GLU A 40 3.26 2.79 13.60
N GLU A 41 4.55 3.03 13.36
CA GLU A 41 5.01 4.28 12.76
C GLU A 41 5.90 3.99 11.56
N TYR A 42 5.72 4.77 10.49
CA TYR A 42 6.55 4.72 9.30
C TYR A 42 7.81 5.56 9.45
N ALA A 43 8.90 5.05 8.89
CA ALA A 43 10.17 5.75 8.78
C ALA A 43 10.91 5.30 7.51
N TYR A 44 11.72 6.18 6.93
CA TYR A 44 12.49 5.87 5.73
C TYR A 44 13.74 5.08 6.05
N ALA A 45 14.00 4.05 5.26
CA ALA A 45 15.15 3.18 5.41
C ALA A 45 16.37 3.80 4.73
N ILE A 46 17.39 4.20 5.48
CA ILE A 46 18.59 4.86 4.96
C ILE A 46 19.76 3.87 4.92
N ASN A 47 20.50 3.84 3.79
CA ASN A 47 21.70 3.01 3.68
C ASN A 47 22.73 3.38 4.77
N LYS A 48 23.30 2.37 5.45
CA LYS A 48 24.23 2.56 6.58
C LYS A 48 25.56 3.23 6.22
N ASN A 49 25.92 3.31 4.95
CA ASN A 49 27.14 3.97 4.49
C ASN A 49 26.94 5.48 4.26
N LYS A 50 25.70 6.01 4.39
CA LYS A 50 25.46 7.45 4.34
C LYS A 50 26.09 8.13 5.55
N SER A 51 26.70 9.30 5.33
CA SER A 51 27.31 10.08 6.40
C SER A 51 26.25 10.64 7.36
N GLU A 52 26.67 10.96 8.58
CA GLU A 52 25.81 11.62 9.57
C GLU A 52 25.22 12.92 9.02
N ASP A 53 25.99 13.71 8.27
CA ASP A 53 25.51 14.94 7.61
C ASP A 53 24.43 14.66 6.57
N TRP A 54 24.56 13.58 5.79
CA TRP A 54 23.55 13.19 4.79
C TRP A 54 22.24 12.79 5.48
N VAL A 55 22.33 11.98 6.55
CA VAL A 55 21.17 11.59 7.37
C VAL A 55 20.53 12.81 8.03
N LYS A 56 21.36 13.76 8.50
CA LYS A 56 20.88 15.00 9.09
C LYS A 56 20.09 15.84 8.09
N GLN A 57 20.56 15.98 6.84
CA GLN A 57 19.84 16.73 5.81
C GLN A 57 18.45 16.14 5.53
N VAL A 58 18.34 14.81 5.45
CA VAL A 58 17.04 14.12 5.34
C VAL A 58 16.14 14.47 6.52
N ASN A 59 16.64 14.29 7.75
CA ASN A 59 15.84 14.53 8.95
C ASN A 59 15.49 16.02 9.16
N ASP A 60 16.34 16.96 8.74
CA ASP A 60 16.06 18.41 8.81
C ASP A 60 14.88 18.80 7.89
N VAL A 61 14.72 18.10 6.76
CA VAL A 61 13.55 18.27 5.89
C VAL A 61 12.32 17.64 6.56
N LEU A 62 12.44 16.42 7.08
CA LEU A 62 11.33 15.75 7.78
C LEU A 62 10.84 16.53 8.98
N GLU A 63 11.73 17.12 9.78
CA GLU A 63 11.35 17.96 10.93
C GLU A 63 10.42 19.11 10.52
N LYS A 64 10.65 19.71 9.35
CA LYS A 64 9.77 20.76 8.82
C LYS A 64 8.42 20.23 8.37
N LEU A 65 8.40 19.06 7.72
CA LEU A 65 7.19 18.44 7.16
C LEU A 65 6.31 17.77 8.23
N VAL A 66 6.93 17.24 9.29
CA VAL A 66 6.30 16.40 10.31
C VAL A 66 5.97 17.20 11.58
N GLY A 67 6.90 18.06 12.01
CA GLY A 67 6.85 18.73 13.31
C GLY A 67 7.42 17.86 14.43
N SER A 68 6.92 18.04 15.65
CA SER A 68 7.45 17.41 16.87
C SER A 68 7.08 15.94 17.07
N LYS A 69 6.13 15.43 16.28
CA LYS A 69 5.65 14.04 16.33
C LYS A 69 5.15 13.58 14.95
N PRO A 70 5.18 12.27 14.66
CA PRO A 70 4.57 11.72 13.45
C PRO A 70 3.11 12.17 13.29
N TYR A 71 2.71 12.48 12.06
CA TYR A 71 1.32 12.76 11.77
C TYR A 71 0.48 11.49 11.96
N ASN A 72 -0.62 11.58 12.69
CA ASN A 72 -1.49 10.43 12.96
C ASN A 72 -2.96 10.88 13.00
N PRO A 73 -3.73 10.70 11.92
CA PRO A 73 -5.12 11.17 11.87
C PRO A 73 -6.06 10.43 12.83
N GLU A 74 -5.68 9.23 13.26
CA GLU A 74 -6.49 8.33 14.09
C GLU A 74 -6.40 8.66 15.58
N LEU A 75 -5.22 9.05 16.06
CA LEU A 75 -4.97 9.31 17.47
C LEU A 75 -4.91 10.81 17.80
N ASP A 76 -4.24 11.59 16.95
CA ASP A 76 -4.08 13.03 17.15
C ASP A 76 -3.62 13.72 15.86
N ALA A 77 -4.60 14.22 15.11
CA ALA A 77 -4.40 14.91 13.83
C ALA A 77 -3.76 16.31 13.96
N THR A 78 -3.42 16.76 15.17
CA THR A 78 -2.71 18.04 15.35
C THR A 78 -1.26 17.94 14.89
N THR A 79 -0.79 19.01 14.27
CA THR A 79 0.60 19.16 13.83
C THR A 79 1.10 20.57 14.16
N ASP A 80 2.38 20.65 14.51
CA ASP A 80 3.17 21.88 14.65
C ASP A 80 4.23 21.99 13.55
N ALA A 81 4.09 21.20 12.48
CA ALA A 81 4.94 21.28 11.29
C ALA A 81 4.92 22.70 10.72
N VAL A 82 6.13 23.21 10.44
CA VAL A 82 6.30 24.54 9.82
C VAL A 82 6.11 24.51 8.32
N GLY A 83 6.25 23.34 7.71
CA GLY A 83 6.13 23.07 6.29
C GLY A 83 7.36 23.43 5.46
N VAL A 84 7.31 23.06 4.18
CA VAL A 84 8.30 23.39 3.15
C VAL A 84 7.56 24.02 1.96
N SER A 85 8.11 25.11 1.43
CA SER A 85 7.64 25.70 0.16
C SER A 85 7.96 24.72 -0.97
N TYR A 86 6.94 24.22 -1.65
CA TYR A 86 7.06 23.19 -2.66
C TYR A 86 5.98 23.35 -3.72
N ASP A 87 6.39 23.27 -4.98
CA ASP A 87 5.51 23.27 -6.15
C ASP A 87 4.85 21.88 -6.28
N TYR A 88 3.68 21.76 -5.67
CA TYR A 88 2.99 20.49 -5.47
C TYR A 88 2.25 20.02 -6.72
N ASP A 89 1.67 20.94 -7.50
CA ASP A 89 1.00 20.67 -8.78
C ASP A 89 1.98 20.67 -9.98
N GLY A 90 3.21 21.14 -9.76
CA GLY A 90 4.25 21.15 -10.79
C GLY A 90 3.99 22.15 -11.91
N ASP A 91 3.13 23.14 -11.67
CA ASP A 91 2.75 24.15 -12.66
C ASP A 91 3.82 25.24 -12.84
N GLY A 92 4.77 25.32 -11.89
CA GLY A 92 5.88 26.27 -11.89
C GLY A 92 5.47 27.71 -11.56
N VAL A 93 4.27 27.91 -10.99
CA VAL A 93 3.64 29.22 -10.78
C VAL A 93 3.45 29.53 -9.28
N GLU A 94 2.96 28.60 -8.45
CA GLU A 94 2.79 28.83 -6.99
C GLU A 94 3.32 27.68 -6.13
N GLU A 95 4.38 27.95 -5.35
CA GLU A 95 4.81 27.03 -4.29
C GLU A 95 3.84 27.12 -3.09
N GLU A 96 3.32 25.98 -2.66
CA GLU A 96 2.53 25.86 -1.44
C GLU A 96 3.40 25.44 -0.26
N ASN A 97 2.99 25.82 0.95
CA ASN A 97 3.67 25.35 2.15
C ASN A 97 3.14 23.97 2.57
N VAL A 98 3.87 22.91 2.18
CA VAL A 98 3.43 21.52 2.37
C VAL A 98 3.97 20.90 3.67
N THR A 99 3.19 19.97 4.24
CA THR A 99 3.48 19.15 5.42
C THR A 99 3.04 17.71 5.13
N ILE A 100 3.44 16.72 5.93
CA ILE A 100 2.93 15.35 5.78
C ILE A 100 1.39 15.32 5.86
N LYS A 101 0.78 16.15 6.71
CA LYS A 101 -0.66 16.27 6.80
C LYS A 101 -1.28 16.78 5.50
N THR A 102 -0.76 17.86 4.92
CA THR A 102 -1.36 18.45 3.72
C THR A 102 -1.15 17.55 2.50
N LEU A 103 0.01 16.91 2.38
CA LEU A 103 0.27 15.90 1.34
C LEU A 103 -0.68 14.71 1.49
N TYR A 104 -0.85 14.20 2.71
CA TYR A 104 -1.78 13.12 3.00
C TYR A 104 -3.23 13.52 2.68
N ASP A 105 -3.69 14.67 3.17
CA ASP A 105 -5.05 15.17 2.95
C ASP A 105 -5.35 15.34 1.45
N ALA A 106 -4.36 15.78 0.67
CA ALA A 106 -4.45 15.90 -0.78
C ALA A 106 -4.64 14.53 -1.45
N GLU A 107 -3.76 13.58 -1.15
CA GLU A 107 -3.81 12.24 -1.76
C GLU A 107 -5.08 11.46 -1.40
N VAL A 108 -5.61 11.63 -0.17
CA VAL A 108 -6.87 10.95 0.22
C VAL A 108 -8.14 11.66 -0.28
N ALA A 109 -8.05 12.94 -0.63
CA ALA A 109 -9.19 13.71 -1.15
C ALA A 109 -9.38 13.55 -2.66
N ASP A 110 -8.37 13.04 -3.38
CA ASP A 110 -8.39 12.80 -4.82
C ASP A 110 -9.31 11.62 -5.19
N THR A 111 -10.62 11.87 -5.12
CA THR A 111 -11.68 10.93 -5.52
C THR A 111 -12.47 11.53 -6.68
N GLU A 112 -12.04 11.21 -7.90
CA GLU A 112 -12.75 11.44 -9.17
C GLU A 112 -12.94 12.91 -9.66
N GLU A 113 -12.61 13.12 -10.94
CA GLU A 113 -12.74 14.36 -11.75
C GLU A 113 -11.69 15.47 -11.52
N ASN A 114 -10.55 15.30 -12.21
CA ASN A 114 -9.90 16.32 -13.03
C ASN A 114 -9.46 17.62 -12.34
N ASP A 115 -8.15 17.71 -12.16
CA ASP A 115 -7.34 18.93 -12.07
C ASP A 115 -7.33 19.59 -10.67
N THR A 116 -6.16 19.60 -10.04
CA THR A 116 -5.53 20.72 -9.30
C THR A 116 -4.87 20.47 -7.94
N ILE A 117 -4.76 19.25 -7.39
CA ILE A 117 -4.00 19.08 -6.13
C ILE A 117 -3.03 17.87 -6.12
N ALA A 118 -3.45 16.61 -6.27
CA ALA A 118 -2.52 15.46 -6.21
C ALA A 118 -1.92 15.08 -7.59
N ASP A 119 -1.10 15.95 -8.18
CA ASP A 119 -0.42 15.65 -9.44
C ASP A 119 0.76 14.70 -9.25
N ASN A 120 1.07 13.92 -10.29
CA ASN A 120 2.30 13.14 -10.31
C ASN A 120 3.52 14.04 -10.10
N ILE A 121 4.61 13.50 -9.55
CA ILE A 121 5.78 14.31 -9.14
C ILE A 121 6.61 14.89 -10.32
N GLY A 122 6.10 14.79 -11.56
CA GLY A 122 6.75 15.17 -12.82
C GLY A 122 6.74 14.03 -13.84
N VAL A 123 7.38 14.20 -14.99
CA VAL A 123 7.43 13.19 -16.05
C VAL A 123 8.70 12.34 -15.96
N ALA A 124 8.52 11.03 -15.78
CA ALA A 124 9.61 10.06 -15.82
C ALA A 124 10.41 10.15 -17.15
N GLY A 125 11.73 10.18 -17.04
CA GLY A 125 12.67 10.38 -18.15
C GLY A 125 12.92 11.84 -18.53
N THR A 126 12.14 12.78 -17.98
CA THR A 126 12.33 14.24 -18.17
C THR A 126 12.77 14.89 -16.87
N ASP A 127 11.95 14.77 -15.82
CA ASP A 127 12.17 15.45 -14.53
C ASP A 127 12.99 14.59 -13.55
N PHE A 128 12.83 13.28 -13.64
CA PHE A 128 13.59 12.29 -12.90
C PHE A 128 13.80 11.04 -13.76
N ILE A 129 14.70 10.15 -13.35
CA ILE A 129 14.92 8.85 -14.01
C ILE A 129 14.43 7.71 -13.13
N THR A 130 14.15 6.55 -13.75
CA THR A 130 13.52 5.42 -13.07
C THR A 130 14.41 4.18 -12.97
N SER A 131 15.68 4.31 -13.37
CA SER A 131 16.67 3.24 -13.32
C SER A 131 18.04 3.81 -13.00
N VAL A 132 18.76 3.13 -12.10
CA VAL A 132 20.15 3.45 -11.80
C VAL A 132 21.08 3.21 -13.00
N ASP A 133 20.69 2.34 -13.93
CA ASP A 133 21.48 2.05 -15.13
C ASP A 133 21.47 3.22 -16.13
N ASP A 134 20.48 4.13 -16.02
CA ASP A 134 20.40 5.34 -16.82
C ASP A 134 21.30 6.46 -16.27
N ILE A 135 21.86 6.28 -15.07
CA ILE A 135 22.86 7.21 -14.50
C ILE A 135 24.19 7.00 -15.22
N LYS A 136 24.73 8.08 -15.78
CA LYS A 136 26.06 8.05 -16.39
C LYS A 136 27.13 7.64 -15.39
N SER A 137 28.07 6.83 -15.85
CA SER A 137 29.20 6.37 -15.02
C SER A 137 29.94 7.55 -14.39
N GLY A 138 30.12 7.50 -13.06
CA GLY A 138 30.76 8.56 -12.28
C GLY A 138 29.82 9.69 -11.83
N GLU A 139 28.52 9.66 -12.18
CA GLU A 139 27.55 10.69 -11.79
C GLU A 139 26.59 10.24 -10.66
N ARG A 140 26.71 9.01 -10.13
CA ARG A 140 25.81 8.45 -9.11
C ARG A 140 25.67 9.30 -7.84
N ASP A 141 26.73 10.02 -7.44
CA ASP A 141 26.71 10.91 -6.28
C ASP A 141 25.93 12.21 -6.51
N GLN A 142 25.53 12.50 -7.76
CA GLN A 142 24.66 13.64 -8.10
C GLN A 142 23.17 13.28 -7.98
N TYR A 143 22.85 12.03 -7.65
CA TYR A 143 21.47 11.54 -7.56
C TYR A 143 21.10 11.15 -6.14
N PHE A 144 19.87 11.47 -5.77
CA PHE A 144 19.13 10.91 -4.64
C PHE A 144 18.36 9.69 -5.15
N VAL A 145 18.90 8.50 -4.87
CA VAL A 145 18.34 7.24 -5.39
C VAL A 145 17.41 6.61 -4.36
N VAL A 146 16.13 6.56 -4.70
CA VAL A 146 15.04 6.03 -3.87
C VAL A 146 14.67 4.64 -4.35
N ALA A 147 14.61 3.67 -3.44
CA ALA A 147 13.93 2.40 -3.66
C ALA A 147 12.49 2.51 -3.13
N THR A 148 11.51 2.11 -3.93
CA THR A 148 10.09 2.14 -3.55
C THR A 148 9.34 0.92 -4.09
N ASN A 149 8.11 0.71 -3.61
CA ASN A 149 7.13 -0.22 -4.16
C ASN A 149 5.84 0.54 -4.42
N ALA A 150 5.69 1.09 -5.63
CA ALA A 150 4.59 1.98 -6.00
C ALA A 150 3.29 1.20 -6.27
N GLU A 151 2.76 0.56 -5.23
CA GLU A 151 1.50 -0.20 -5.19
C GLU A 151 0.77 0.00 -3.84
N PHE A 152 1.03 1.13 -3.16
CA PHE A 152 0.67 1.37 -1.77
C PHE A 152 0.12 2.80 -1.57
N ALA A 153 -0.94 3.14 -2.31
CA ALA A 153 -1.66 4.39 -2.14
C ALA A 153 -2.17 4.56 -0.68
N PRO A 154 -2.18 5.78 -0.12
CA PRO A 154 -1.81 7.07 -0.73
C PRO A 154 -0.31 7.42 -0.64
N TRP A 155 0.56 6.48 -0.27
CA TRP A 155 1.97 6.76 0.05
C TRP A 155 2.85 6.75 -1.18
N GLU A 156 2.76 5.68 -1.97
CA GLU A 156 3.48 5.55 -3.22
C GLU A 156 2.63 4.76 -4.22
N ASP A 157 2.39 5.35 -5.39
CA ASP A 157 1.66 4.69 -6.46
C ASP A 157 2.12 5.21 -7.83
N MET A 158 1.69 4.51 -8.87
CA MET A 158 1.94 4.87 -10.26
C MET A 158 0.71 5.57 -10.85
N ASP A 159 0.91 6.73 -11.47
CA ASP A 159 -0.05 7.33 -12.39
C ASP A 159 0.47 7.15 -13.83
N GLY A 160 -0.04 6.13 -14.52
CA GLY A 160 0.44 5.72 -15.83
C GLY A 160 1.92 5.32 -15.80
N ASN A 161 2.78 6.19 -16.34
CA ASN A 161 4.24 5.98 -16.33
C ASN A 161 4.97 6.90 -15.33
N SER A 162 4.23 7.67 -14.54
CA SER A 162 4.79 8.54 -13.51
C SER A 162 4.46 8.01 -12.10
N PHE A 163 5.01 8.67 -11.09
CA PHE A 163 4.82 8.36 -9.67
C PHE A 163 4.00 9.46 -8.99
N ARG A 164 3.20 9.07 -8.00
CA ARG A 164 2.45 9.95 -7.11
C ARG A 164 2.49 9.41 -5.68
N GLY A 165 1.92 10.14 -4.74
CA GLY A 165 1.82 9.73 -3.34
C GLY A 165 2.78 10.48 -2.42
N VAL A 166 2.44 10.50 -1.13
CA VAL A 166 3.14 11.25 -0.08
C VAL A 166 4.64 10.98 -0.08
N ASP A 167 5.07 9.71 -0.14
CA ASP A 167 6.49 9.34 -0.11
C ASP A 167 7.24 9.86 -1.34
N MET A 168 6.58 9.92 -2.49
CA MET A 168 7.18 10.40 -3.74
C MET A 168 7.36 11.93 -3.75
N HIS A 169 6.39 12.67 -3.21
CA HIS A 169 6.53 14.11 -3.01
C HIS A 169 7.65 14.41 -1.99
N VAL A 170 7.70 13.69 -0.88
CA VAL A 170 8.76 13.85 0.12
C VAL A 170 10.13 13.52 -0.48
N ALA A 171 10.22 12.50 -1.35
CA ALA A 171 11.46 12.15 -2.04
C ALA A 171 11.98 13.31 -2.91
N LYS A 172 11.09 13.94 -3.67
CA LYS A 172 11.41 15.10 -4.52
C LYS A 172 11.84 16.31 -3.68
N ILE A 173 11.10 16.64 -2.62
CA ILE A 173 11.43 17.73 -1.68
C ILE A 173 12.82 17.53 -1.08
N ILE A 174 13.15 16.31 -0.64
CA ILE A 174 14.47 16.00 -0.08
C ILE A 174 15.56 16.14 -1.14
N ALA A 175 15.35 15.60 -2.35
CA ALA A 175 16.33 15.70 -3.43
C ALA A 175 16.66 17.16 -3.78
N GLU A 176 15.64 18.01 -3.91
CA GLU A 176 15.77 19.45 -4.18
C GLU A 176 16.50 20.18 -3.04
N ALA A 177 16.12 19.90 -1.78
CA ALA A 177 16.78 20.49 -0.61
C ALA A 177 18.27 20.12 -0.52
N MET A 178 18.65 18.95 -1.03
CA MET A 178 20.04 18.47 -1.08
C MET A 178 20.79 18.90 -2.36
N GLY A 179 20.09 19.52 -3.32
CA GLY A 179 20.66 19.87 -4.63
C GLY A 179 21.03 18.65 -5.48
N LEU A 180 20.34 17.52 -5.27
CA LEU A 180 20.54 16.26 -6.00
C LEU A 180 19.42 16.04 -7.02
N LYS A 181 19.72 15.31 -8.08
CA LYS A 181 18.72 14.84 -9.04
C LYS A 181 17.96 13.65 -8.47
N LEU A 182 16.68 13.52 -8.76
CA LEU A 182 15.88 12.40 -8.28
C LEU A 182 16.02 11.17 -9.20
N CYS A 183 16.15 9.98 -8.60
CA CYS A 183 16.04 8.69 -9.28
C CYS A 183 15.17 7.75 -8.44
N ILE A 184 14.03 7.32 -8.96
CA ILE A 184 13.11 6.43 -8.25
C ILE A 184 13.12 5.06 -8.89
N VAL A 185 13.47 4.04 -8.13
CA VAL A 185 13.53 2.65 -8.58
C VAL A 185 12.37 1.89 -7.97
N ASN A 186 11.35 1.61 -8.78
CA ASN A 186 10.22 0.78 -8.38
C ASN A 186 10.62 -0.70 -8.37
N MET A 187 10.27 -1.42 -7.30
CA MET A 187 10.58 -2.83 -7.11
C MET A 187 9.54 -3.51 -6.21
N GLU A 188 9.63 -4.84 -6.08
CA GLU A 188 8.83 -5.58 -5.10
C GLU A 188 9.17 -5.12 -3.67
N PHE A 189 8.16 -5.05 -2.80
CA PHE A 189 8.31 -4.55 -1.43
C PHE A 189 9.39 -5.29 -0.63
N ASP A 190 9.46 -6.62 -0.77
CA ASP A 190 10.37 -7.49 -0.01
C ASP A 190 11.86 -7.22 -0.28
N VAL A 191 12.20 -6.64 -1.45
CA VAL A 191 13.57 -6.33 -1.83
C VAL A 191 13.98 -4.87 -1.56
N VAL A 192 13.06 -3.98 -1.14
CA VAL A 192 13.36 -2.56 -0.88
C VAL A 192 14.50 -2.41 0.14
N ILE A 193 14.33 -2.97 1.34
CA ILE A 193 15.33 -2.89 2.42
C ILE A 193 16.67 -3.53 1.99
N GLN A 194 16.61 -4.62 1.22
CA GLN A 194 17.83 -5.28 0.75
C GLN A 194 18.61 -4.41 -0.25
N ASN A 195 17.92 -3.73 -1.17
CA ASN A 195 18.54 -2.81 -2.13
C ASN A 195 19.16 -1.61 -1.43
N VAL A 196 18.47 -1.06 -0.43
CA VAL A 196 19.04 -0.01 0.43
C VAL A 196 20.27 -0.55 1.16
N ASN A 197 20.20 -1.68 1.86
CA ASN A 197 21.34 -2.27 2.58
C ASN A 197 22.57 -2.50 1.68
N GLN A 198 22.37 -2.97 0.44
CA GLN A 198 23.43 -3.20 -0.54
C GLN A 198 24.01 -1.91 -1.16
N GLY A 199 23.45 -0.75 -0.85
CA GLY A 199 23.88 0.54 -1.41
C GLY A 199 23.49 0.74 -2.87
N LYS A 200 22.54 -0.06 -3.39
CA LYS A 200 21.96 0.16 -4.72
C LYS A 200 21.07 1.40 -4.72
N ALA A 201 20.29 1.57 -3.65
CA ALA A 201 19.56 2.78 -3.32
C ALA A 201 20.18 3.48 -2.11
N ASP A 202 19.96 4.79 -2.02
CA ASP A 202 20.37 5.63 -0.91
C ASP A 202 19.38 5.52 0.25
N ILE A 203 18.09 5.47 -0.09
CA ILE A 203 16.97 5.45 0.84
C ILE A 203 15.83 4.58 0.29
N GLY A 204 15.06 3.96 1.19
CA GLY A 204 13.82 3.26 0.89
C GLY A 204 12.65 4.08 1.42
N MET A 205 11.72 4.42 0.54
CA MET A 205 10.52 5.22 0.82
C MET A 205 9.33 4.45 0.23
N ALA A 206 8.66 3.70 1.10
CA ALA A 206 7.66 2.71 0.74
C ALA A 206 6.75 2.37 1.93
N GLY A 207 6.19 3.40 2.61
CA GLY A 207 5.32 3.17 3.78
C GLY A 207 5.93 2.25 4.87
N LEU A 208 7.24 2.35 5.09
CA LEU A 208 7.98 1.32 5.83
C LEU A 208 7.76 1.42 7.34
N THR A 209 7.06 0.45 7.91
CA THR A 209 7.02 0.26 9.36
C THR A 209 8.42 0.02 9.94
N TYR A 210 8.79 0.75 10.99
CA TYR A 210 9.98 0.44 11.76
C TYR A 210 9.87 -0.96 12.40
N ASN A 211 10.93 -1.77 12.29
CA ASN A 211 11.11 -2.92 13.16
C ASN A 211 12.60 -3.15 13.45
N PRO A 212 12.95 -3.82 14.57
CA PRO A 212 14.35 -4.03 14.96
C PRO A 212 15.16 -4.83 13.94
N THR A 213 14.57 -5.84 13.30
CA THR A 213 15.26 -6.67 12.29
C THR A 213 15.63 -5.87 11.04
N ARG A 214 14.76 -4.96 10.59
CA ARG A 214 15.05 -4.01 9.50
C ARG A 214 16.16 -3.05 9.93
N ALA A 215 16.14 -2.56 11.17
CA ALA A 215 17.17 -1.67 11.72
C ALA A 215 18.57 -2.31 11.83
N GLU A 216 18.66 -3.64 11.82
CA GLU A 216 19.96 -4.34 11.69
C GLU A 216 20.57 -4.15 10.29
N MET A 217 19.75 -3.96 9.25
CA MET A 217 20.19 -3.82 7.86
C MET A 217 20.36 -2.36 7.42
N VAL A 218 19.49 -1.46 7.90
CA VAL A 218 19.46 -0.04 7.50
C VAL A 218 19.43 0.87 8.72
N ASN A 219 19.78 2.14 8.54
CA ASN A 219 19.39 3.17 9.49
C ASN A 219 17.95 3.59 9.19
N PHE A 220 17.24 4.18 10.15
CA PHE A 220 15.93 4.78 9.90
C PHE A 220 16.01 6.30 10.06
N SER A 221 15.23 7.01 9.26
CA SER A 221 14.90 8.42 9.50
C SER A 221 14.13 8.60 10.80
N THR A 222 13.86 9.84 11.18
CA THR A 222 12.77 10.12 12.11
C THR A 222 11.45 9.60 11.56
N HIS A 223 10.57 9.12 12.44
CA HIS A 223 9.23 8.68 12.08
C HIS A 223 8.40 9.85 11.53
N TYR A 224 7.60 9.61 10.49
CA TYR A 224 6.84 10.67 9.81
C TYR A 224 5.32 10.47 9.87
N TYR A 225 4.85 9.23 9.94
CA TYR A 225 3.43 8.91 9.98
C TYR A 225 3.12 7.77 10.96
N GLY A 226 1.99 7.87 11.66
CA GLY A 226 1.45 6.83 12.52
C GLY A 226 0.30 6.09 11.83
N THR A 227 0.40 4.77 11.73
CA THR A 227 -0.58 3.89 11.08
C THR A 227 -1.15 2.86 12.05
N THR A 228 -2.19 2.16 11.61
CA THR A 228 -2.80 1.04 12.33
C THR A 228 -3.31 0.00 11.34
N GLN A 229 -3.18 -1.28 11.69
CA GLN A 229 -3.81 -2.37 10.94
C GLN A 229 -5.34 -2.28 11.06
N ARG A 230 -6.01 -2.69 9.97
CA ARG A 230 -7.43 -3.03 9.90
C ARG A 230 -7.59 -4.43 9.30
N ILE A 231 -8.81 -4.95 9.33
CA ILE A 231 -9.20 -6.09 8.52
C ILE A 231 -10.30 -5.72 7.53
N ALA A 232 -10.32 -6.37 6.37
CA ALA A 232 -11.43 -6.40 5.45
C ALA A 232 -12.05 -7.79 5.43
N VAL A 233 -13.37 -7.83 5.30
CA VAL A 233 -14.17 -9.05 5.16
C VAL A 233 -15.17 -8.87 4.03
N ARG A 234 -15.70 -9.97 3.49
CA ARG A 234 -16.86 -9.86 2.58
C ARG A 234 -18.07 -9.29 3.34
N GLU A 235 -18.94 -8.55 2.65
CA GLU A 235 -20.10 -7.89 3.28
C GLU A 235 -20.98 -8.87 4.08
N SER A 236 -21.15 -10.09 3.60
CA SER A 236 -21.86 -11.19 4.28
C SER A 236 -21.25 -11.58 5.63
N ASP A 237 -19.95 -11.40 5.84
CA ASP A 237 -19.26 -11.68 7.11
C ASP A 237 -19.18 -10.43 8.02
N ALA A 238 -19.51 -9.23 7.53
CA ALA A 238 -19.34 -7.98 8.28
C ALA A 238 -20.15 -7.90 9.59
N HIS A 239 -21.34 -8.52 9.61
CA HIS A 239 -22.20 -8.55 10.80
C HIS A 239 -21.55 -9.25 12.00
N LEU A 240 -20.57 -10.15 11.77
CA LEU A 240 -19.84 -10.84 12.84
C LEU A 240 -19.01 -9.87 13.70
N PHE A 241 -18.65 -8.71 13.14
CA PHE A 241 -17.79 -7.72 13.76
C PHE A 241 -18.54 -6.48 14.28
N ALA A 242 -19.87 -6.43 14.15
CA ALA A 242 -20.67 -5.23 14.43
C ALA A 242 -20.49 -4.66 15.86
N ASP A 243 -20.24 -5.56 16.83
CA ASP A 243 -20.09 -5.20 18.24
C ASP A 243 -18.62 -4.97 18.66
N CYS A 244 -17.65 -5.16 17.76
CA CYS A 244 -16.24 -4.95 18.08
C CYS A 244 -15.97 -3.46 18.36
N LYS A 245 -15.24 -3.16 19.44
CA LYS A 245 -14.84 -1.80 19.83
C LYS A 245 -13.34 -1.62 19.92
N ASN A 246 -12.60 -2.72 20.02
CA ASN A 246 -11.16 -2.73 20.19
C ASN A 246 -10.58 -4.01 19.58
N GLU A 247 -9.25 -4.06 19.51
CA GLU A 247 -8.51 -5.19 18.95
C GLU A 247 -8.86 -6.53 19.60
N ALA A 248 -9.10 -6.59 20.92
CA ALA A 248 -9.41 -7.83 21.61
C ALA A 248 -10.77 -8.41 21.18
N ASP A 249 -11.75 -7.56 20.89
CA ASP A 249 -13.05 -8.00 20.37
C ASP A 249 -12.89 -8.62 18.97
N VAL A 250 -12.16 -7.94 18.07
CA VAL A 250 -11.87 -8.43 16.71
C VAL A 250 -11.13 -9.75 16.77
N ARG A 251 -10.11 -9.84 17.64
CA ARG A 251 -9.35 -11.07 17.86
C ARG A 251 -10.21 -12.24 18.27
N LYS A 252 -11.14 -11.99 19.20
CA LYS A 252 -12.07 -13.00 19.69
C LYS A 252 -12.93 -13.53 18.56
N VAL A 253 -13.53 -12.63 17.76
CA VAL A 253 -14.34 -13.01 16.58
C VAL A 253 -13.51 -13.87 15.63
N ILE A 254 -12.32 -13.42 15.22
CA ILE A 254 -11.44 -14.20 14.31
C ILE A 254 -11.14 -15.59 14.88
N THR A 255 -10.86 -15.70 16.19
CA THR A 255 -10.55 -16.98 16.84
C THR A 255 -11.76 -17.94 16.85
N GLU A 256 -12.97 -17.39 16.92
CA GLU A 256 -14.23 -18.16 16.93
C GLU A 256 -14.71 -18.55 15.51
N MET A 257 -14.11 -18.01 14.44
CA MET A 257 -14.45 -18.31 13.04
C MET A 257 -14.00 -19.71 12.56
N GLY A 258 -13.39 -20.52 13.43
CA GLY A 258 -12.78 -21.80 13.08
C GLY A 258 -11.51 -21.63 12.25
N ASN A 259 -11.07 -22.69 11.57
CA ASN A 259 -9.89 -22.61 10.71
C ASN A 259 -10.23 -21.86 9.42
N ILE A 260 -9.55 -20.75 9.15
CA ILE A 260 -9.80 -19.88 7.99
C ILE A 260 -8.49 -19.56 7.26
N ASN A 261 -8.60 -19.13 6.00
CA ASN A 261 -7.49 -18.51 5.28
C ASN A 261 -7.56 -16.99 5.43
N GLY A 262 -6.45 -16.36 5.80
CA GLY A 262 -6.27 -14.91 5.81
C GLY A 262 -5.35 -14.47 4.68
N GLY A 263 -5.48 -13.23 4.21
CA GLY A 263 -4.59 -12.65 3.22
C GLY A 263 -3.92 -11.37 3.71
N ALA A 264 -2.67 -11.15 3.30
CA ALA A 264 -1.95 -9.90 3.52
C ALA A 264 -0.77 -9.80 2.53
N ALA A 265 -0.27 -8.59 2.30
CA ALA A 265 0.91 -8.39 1.47
C ALA A 265 2.18 -8.91 2.18
N ASP A 266 3.05 -9.58 1.42
CA ASP A 266 4.25 -10.22 1.93
C ASP A 266 5.24 -9.22 2.50
N GLY A 267 5.79 -9.54 3.68
CA GLY A 267 6.77 -8.69 4.36
C GLY A 267 6.20 -7.44 5.03
N GLN A 268 4.90 -7.15 4.91
CA GLN A 268 4.23 -6.00 5.54
C GLN A 268 3.67 -6.34 6.94
N SER A 269 3.38 -5.30 7.72
CA SER A 269 2.82 -5.38 9.09
C SER A 269 1.49 -6.14 9.14
N GLY A 270 0.63 -6.03 8.11
CA GLY A 270 -0.60 -6.82 8.01
C GLY A 270 -0.37 -8.34 7.99
N TYR A 271 0.69 -8.78 7.28
CA TYR A 271 1.08 -10.20 7.29
C TYR A 271 1.59 -10.62 8.66
N ALA A 272 2.44 -9.80 9.28
CA ALA A 272 2.92 -10.02 10.65
C ALA A 272 1.77 -10.09 11.66
N TYR A 273 0.70 -9.31 11.49
CA TYR A 273 -0.46 -9.32 12.39
C TYR A 273 -1.20 -10.66 12.31
N LEU A 274 -1.40 -11.20 11.10
CA LEU A 274 -2.08 -12.48 10.91
C LEU A 274 -1.20 -13.68 11.27
N ALA A 275 0.03 -13.72 10.78
CA ALA A 275 0.96 -14.85 10.91
C ALA A 275 1.71 -14.86 12.26
N GLY A 276 1.86 -13.71 12.89
CA GLY A 276 2.65 -13.50 14.10
C GLY A 276 4.10 -13.15 13.79
N ASP A 277 4.49 -11.94 14.17
CA ASP A 277 5.89 -11.50 14.25
C ASP A 277 5.99 -10.36 15.28
N THR A 278 6.42 -10.72 16.49
CA THR A 278 6.50 -9.77 17.62
C THR A 278 7.56 -8.68 17.43
N ASN A 279 8.39 -8.74 16.38
CA ASN A 279 9.30 -7.64 16.05
C ASN A 279 8.56 -6.37 15.62
N PHE A 280 7.30 -6.49 15.18
CA PHE A 280 6.43 -5.36 14.89
C PHE A 280 5.69 -4.82 16.12
N GLY A 281 5.71 -5.55 17.24
CA GLY A 281 5.11 -5.12 18.51
C GLY A 281 4.33 -6.23 19.23
N GLU A 282 3.86 -5.92 20.43
CA GLU A 282 3.20 -6.91 21.32
C GLU A 282 1.87 -7.45 20.79
N LYS A 283 1.22 -6.74 19.87
CA LYS A 283 -0.06 -7.15 19.28
C LYS A 283 0.09 -8.12 18.11
N PHE A 284 1.30 -8.28 17.56
CA PHE A 284 1.61 -9.12 16.40
C PHE A 284 1.88 -10.58 16.83
N THR A 285 0.95 -11.14 17.61
CA THR A 285 1.04 -12.51 18.13
C THR A 285 0.54 -13.57 17.15
N GLY A 286 -0.13 -13.15 16.08
CA GLY A 286 -0.72 -14.04 15.09
C GLY A 286 -1.98 -14.75 15.59
N PHE A 287 -2.57 -15.55 14.70
CA PHE A 287 -3.77 -16.32 14.98
C PHE A 287 -3.54 -17.80 14.68
N PRO A 288 -3.66 -18.70 15.66
CA PRO A 288 -3.38 -20.13 15.45
C PRO A 288 -4.37 -20.81 14.49
N ASN A 289 -5.56 -20.23 14.30
CA ASN A 289 -6.62 -20.72 13.43
C ASN A 289 -6.62 -20.06 12.04
N VAL A 290 -5.70 -19.12 11.76
CA VAL A 290 -5.60 -18.46 10.46
C VAL A 290 -4.39 -19.02 9.71
N THR A 291 -4.64 -19.59 8.53
CA THR A 291 -3.57 -19.86 7.57
C THR A 291 -3.37 -18.60 6.73
N THR A 292 -2.31 -17.85 7.02
CA THR A 292 -1.99 -16.62 6.30
C THR A 292 -1.40 -16.94 4.94
N LYS A 293 -2.00 -16.37 3.89
CA LYS A 293 -1.49 -16.36 2.53
C LYS A 293 -0.86 -15.00 2.23
N GLY A 294 0.39 -15.04 1.79
CA GLY A 294 1.14 -13.91 1.27
C GLY A 294 0.71 -13.50 -0.13
N TYR A 295 0.77 -12.20 -0.41
CA TYR A 295 0.48 -11.61 -1.72
C TYR A 295 1.56 -10.57 -2.06
N PRO A 296 1.85 -10.35 -3.35
CA PRO A 296 2.73 -9.25 -3.77
C PRO A 296 2.23 -7.87 -3.30
N ASN A 297 0.91 -7.65 -3.35
CA ASN A 297 0.26 -6.42 -2.90
C ASN A 297 -1.13 -6.66 -2.32
N ILE A 298 -1.67 -5.61 -1.69
CA ILE A 298 -2.96 -5.65 -0.98
C ILE A 298 -4.12 -5.84 -1.96
N SER A 299 -4.07 -5.22 -3.14
CA SER A 299 -5.10 -5.33 -4.18
C SER A 299 -5.34 -6.78 -4.60
N LEU A 300 -4.29 -7.60 -4.74
CA LEU A 300 -4.42 -9.03 -5.02
C LEU A 300 -5.04 -9.82 -3.84
N ALA A 301 -4.71 -9.45 -2.60
CA ALA A 301 -5.33 -10.06 -1.42
C ALA A 301 -6.83 -9.75 -1.35
N VAL A 302 -7.21 -8.50 -1.62
CA VAL A 302 -8.61 -8.03 -1.67
C VAL A 302 -9.38 -8.67 -2.83
N GLN A 303 -8.75 -8.90 -3.98
CA GLN A 303 -9.34 -9.68 -5.07
C GLN A 303 -9.70 -11.11 -4.63
N ASP A 304 -8.77 -11.80 -3.97
CA ASP A 304 -9.02 -13.15 -3.46
C ASP A 304 -10.04 -13.18 -2.31
N LEU A 305 -10.17 -12.09 -1.55
CA LEU A 305 -11.26 -11.90 -0.57
C LEU A 305 -12.62 -11.83 -1.25
N SER A 306 -12.75 -11.04 -2.33
CA SER A 306 -14.01 -10.82 -3.07
C SER A 306 -14.61 -12.10 -3.64
N VAL A 307 -13.78 -13.10 -3.95
CA VAL A 307 -14.20 -14.40 -4.50
C VAL A 307 -14.13 -15.54 -3.48
N GLY A 308 -13.88 -15.23 -2.22
CA GLY A 308 -13.94 -16.19 -1.12
C GLY A 308 -12.77 -17.16 -0.99
N LYS A 309 -11.63 -16.90 -1.62
CA LYS A 309 -10.40 -17.72 -1.44
C LYS A 309 -9.73 -17.45 -0.09
N VAL A 310 -9.81 -16.21 0.40
CA VAL A 310 -9.52 -15.83 1.79
C VAL A 310 -10.79 -15.29 2.44
N ARG A 311 -10.86 -15.35 3.77
CA ARG A 311 -12.03 -14.90 4.54
C ARG A 311 -11.81 -13.54 5.20
N ILE A 312 -10.55 -13.22 5.50
CA ILE A 312 -10.14 -11.92 6.02
C ILE A 312 -8.91 -11.45 5.25
N VAL A 313 -8.76 -10.13 5.07
CA VAL A 313 -7.51 -9.50 4.63
C VAL A 313 -7.07 -8.51 5.70
N ALA A 314 -5.79 -8.45 6.05
CA ALA A 314 -5.24 -7.46 6.98
C ALA A 314 -4.19 -6.59 6.28
N ALA A 315 -4.28 -5.28 6.49
CA ALA A 315 -3.35 -4.29 5.98
C ALA A 315 -3.52 -2.95 6.71
N ASP A 316 -2.62 -2.01 6.45
CA ASP A 316 -2.71 -0.63 6.93
C ASP A 316 -4.03 0.02 6.48
N LYS A 317 -4.63 0.80 7.38
CA LYS A 317 -5.99 1.34 7.22
C LYS A 317 -6.21 2.00 5.85
N ASP A 318 -5.36 2.95 5.48
CA ASP A 318 -5.60 3.83 4.33
C ASP A 318 -5.47 3.05 3.02
N THR A 319 -4.43 2.23 2.89
CA THR A 319 -4.23 1.37 1.71
C THR A 319 -5.26 0.25 1.61
N LEU A 320 -5.73 -0.29 2.74
CA LEU A 320 -6.80 -1.29 2.72
C LEU A 320 -8.13 -0.67 2.28
N LEU A 321 -8.42 0.55 2.73
CA LEU A 321 -9.62 1.29 2.31
C LEU A 321 -9.58 1.57 0.81
N ASP A 322 -8.46 2.08 0.31
CA ASP A 322 -8.25 2.31 -1.12
C ASP A 322 -8.53 1.03 -1.93
N ALA A 323 -7.77 -0.04 -1.68
CA ALA A 323 -7.91 -1.30 -2.41
C ALA A 323 -9.33 -1.91 -2.34
N VAL A 324 -10.03 -1.77 -1.20
CA VAL A 324 -11.42 -2.24 -1.05
C VAL A 324 -12.39 -1.36 -1.84
N ASN A 325 -12.24 -0.03 -1.77
CA ASN A 325 -13.12 0.90 -2.47
C ASN A 325 -12.98 0.76 -3.99
N SER A 326 -11.75 0.76 -4.52
CA SER A 326 -11.51 0.62 -5.95
C SER A 326 -12.06 -0.71 -6.48
N LEU A 327 -11.91 -1.82 -5.74
CA LEU A 327 -12.50 -3.09 -6.19
C LEU A 327 -14.03 -3.09 -6.08
N ASN A 328 -14.59 -2.51 -5.02
CA ASN A 328 -16.04 -2.43 -4.81
C ASN A 328 -16.75 -1.61 -5.90
N GLU A 329 -16.12 -0.58 -6.46
CA GLU A 329 -16.65 0.19 -7.60
C GLU A 329 -16.85 -0.68 -8.85
N THR A 330 -16.04 -1.72 -9.01
CA THR A 330 -16.18 -2.68 -10.11
C THR A 330 -17.26 -3.75 -9.89
N ILE A 331 -17.81 -3.83 -8.68
CA ILE A 331 -18.81 -4.84 -8.28
C ILE A 331 -20.18 -4.17 -8.21
N PRO A 332 -21.14 -4.58 -9.08
CA PRO A 332 -22.48 -4.02 -9.08
C PRO A 332 -23.14 -4.12 -7.70
N VAL A 333 -23.86 -3.08 -7.30
CA VAL A 333 -24.78 -3.17 -6.17
C VAL A 333 -25.98 -4.01 -6.63
N GLU A 334 -26.25 -5.13 -5.96
CA GLU A 334 -27.51 -5.84 -6.20
C GLU A 334 -28.66 -4.92 -5.76
N GLU A 335 -29.48 -4.45 -6.71
CA GLU A 335 -30.72 -3.74 -6.39
C GLU A 335 -31.67 -4.71 -5.69
N GLU A 336 -32.02 -4.43 -4.43
CA GLU A 336 -33.03 -5.16 -3.65
C GLU A 336 -34.45 -5.06 -4.24
#